data_AF-A0A2W1UL12-F1
#
_entry.id   AF-A0A2W1UL12-F1
#
_cell.length_a   1.000
_cell.length_b   1.000
_cell.length_c   1.000
_cell.angle_alpha   90.00
_cell.angle_beta   90.00
_cell.angle_gamma   90.00
#
_symmetry.space_group_name_H-M   'P 1'
#
loop_
_entity.id
_entity.type
_entity.pdbx_description
1 polymer ?
#
loop_
_entity_poly.entity_id
_entity_poly.type
_entity_poly.pdbx_seq_one_letter_code
_entity_poly.pdbx_strand_id
1 'polypeptide(L)'
;MQSAEVIDGWLSIRVRSSPTESFGRHGQQVPVVSGERFVISDEAGNELESSLVQASSGPLFGIVDIAFPTETELDLLGTLALRSASASVSFRLSQ
;
A
#
# COMPACT_ATOMS: atom_id res chain seq x y z
N MET A 1 -3.43 11.56 3.56
CA MET A 1 -3.70 10.73 4.75
C MET A 1 -3.25 9.33 4.41
N GLN A 2 -2.38 8.75 5.24
CA GLN A 2 -1.87 7.40 5.10
C GLN A 2 -2.11 6.74 6.45
N SER A 3 -2.61 5.50 6.46
CA SER A 3 -2.83 4.74 7.69
C SER A 3 -2.36 3.31 7.48
N ALA A 4 -1.84 2.69 8.53
CA ALA A 4 -1.41 1.30 8.51
C ALA A 4 -1.88 0.62 9.80
N GLU A 5 -2.39 -0.59 9.68
CA GLU A 5 -3.01 -1.33 10.77
C GLU A 5 -2.69 -2.83 10.63
N VAL A 6 -2.55 -3.51 11.76
CA VAL A 6 -2.29 -4.96 11.82
C VAL A 6 -3.54 -5.64 12.37
N ILE A 7 -4.16 -6.52 11.58
CA ILE A 7 -5.39 -7.22 11.94
C ILE A 7 -5.27 -8.67 11.49
N ASP A 8 -5.54 -9.63 12.40
CA ASP A 8 -5.66 -11.06 12.08
C ASP A 8 -4.51 -11.67 11.25
N GLY A 9 -3.26 -11.24 11.51
CA GLY A 9 -2.09 -11.73 10.76
C GLY A 9 -1.87 -11.03 9.41
N TRP A 10 -2.51 -9.88 9.20
CA TRP A 10 -2.35 -9.05 8.02
C TRP A 10 -1.95 -7.64 8.39
N LEU A 11 -1.00 -7.08 7.65
CA LEU A 11 -0.68 -5.67 7.65
C LEU A 11 -1.45 -5.03 6.49
N SER A 12 -2.42 -4.18 6.83
CA SER A 12 -3.17 -3.39 5.87
C SER A 12 -2.63 -1.96 5.85
N ILE A 13 -2.30 -1.46 4.67
CA ILE A 13 -1.81 -0.10 4.45
C ILE A 13 -2.74 0.60 3.47
N ARG A 14 -3.29 1.73 3.91
CA ARG A 14 -4.10 2.62 3.10
C ARG A 14 -3.28 3.84 2.72
N VAL A 15 -3.06 4.02 1.42
CA VAL A 15 -2.38 5.18 0.86
C VAL A 15 -3.32 6.00 -0.02
N ARG A 16 -3.15 7.33 0.01
CA ARG A 16 -3.82 8.24 -0.91
C ARG A 16 -2.84 8.67 -2.00
N SER A 17 -3.09 8.24 -3.23
CA SER A 17 -2.44 8.68 -4.45
C SER A 17 -3.06 9.98 -4.96
N SER A 18 -2.22 10.95 -5.29
CA SER A 18 -2.62 12.22 -5.93
C SER A 18 -2.77 12.11 -7.45
N PRO A 19 -1.93 11.34 -8.20
CA PRO A 19 -2.17 11.12 -9.62
C PRO A 19 -3.16 9.98 -9.86
N THR A 20 -4.16 10.26 -10.70
CA THR A 20 -5.13 9.31 -11.24
C THR A 20 -5.05 9.31 -12.76
N GLU A 21 -5.06 8.13 -13.36
CA GLU A 21 -5.14 7.93 -14.81
C GLU A 21 -6.54 7.46 -15.22
N SER A 22 -6.90 7.69 -16.48
CA SER A 22 -8.20 7.24 -17.00
C SER A 22 -8.13 5.77 -17.39
N PHE A 23 -9.01 4.95 -16.84
CA PHE A 23 -9.16 3.53 -17.15
C PHE A 23 -10.49 3.24 -17.87
N GLY A 24 -10.41 2.42 -18.92
CA GLY A 24 -11.57 2.00 -19.72
C GLY A 24 -12.14 3.06 -20.66
N ARG A 25 -13.12 2.65 -21.49
CA ARG A 25 -13.78 3.51 -22.50
C ARG A 25 -14.68 4.61 -21.92
N HIS A 26 -14.92 4.61 -20.60
CA HIS A 26 -15.84 5.54 -19.92
C HIS A 26 -15.13 6.54 -18.99
N GLY A 27 -13.80 6.67 -19.06
CA GLY A 27 -13.05 7.72 -18.36
C GLY A 27 -13.02 7.55 -16.83
N GLN A 28 -13.06 6.31 -16.35
CA GLN A 28 -13.03 6.04 -14.92
C GLN A 28 -11.63 6.34 -14.39
N GLN A 29 -11.48 7.36 -13.53
CA GLN A 29 -10.18 7.71 -12.96
C GLN A 29 -9.78 6.71 -11.88
N VAL A 30 -8.66 6.02 -12.10
CA VAL A 30 -8.05 5.09 -11.14
C VAL A 30 -6.66 5.61 -10.73
N PRO A 31 -6.21 5.35 -9.49
CA PRO A 31 -4.83 5.65 -9.11
C PRO A 31 -3.84 4.95 -10.04
N VAL A 32 -2.81 5.65 -10.53
CA VAL A 32 -1.77 5.06 -11.42
C VAL A 32 -1.15 3.81 -10.80
N VAL A 33 -0.99 3.82 -9.47
CA VAL A 33 -0.35 2.77 -8.70
C VAL A 33 -1.21 1.52 -8.50
N SER A 34 -2.46 1.48 -8.98
CA SER A 34 -3.37 0.35 -8.75
C SER A 34 -2.97 -0.94 -9.47
N GLY A 35 -2.12 -0.84 -10.50
CA GLY A 35 -1.56 -2.00 -11.22
C GLY A 35 -0.16 -2.40 -10.75
N GLU A 36 0.39 -1.70 -9.75
CA GLU A 36 1.77 -1.92 -9.32
C GLU A 36 1.86 -3.02 -8.26
N ARG A 37 3.01 -3.70 -8.26
CA ARG A 37 3.40 -4.57 -7.16
C ARG A 37 4.03 -3.71 -6.06
N PHE A 38 3.57 -3.91 -4.84
CA PHE A 38 4.14 -3.24 -3.68
C PHE A 38 5.03 -4.19 -2.88
N VAL A 39 6.11 -3.65 -2.34
CA VAL A 39 7.03 -4.35 -1.44
C VAL A 39 7.15 -3.52 -0.18
N ILE A 40 7.01 -4.14 0.97
CA ILE A 40 7.32 -3.52 2.26
C ILE A 40 8.62 -4.09 2.80
N SER A 41 9.48 -3.25 3.37
CA SER A 41 10.72 -3.67 4.02
C SER A 41 10.91 -3.04 5.39
N ASP A 42 11.54 -3.76 6.32
CA ASP A 42 11.97 -3.24 7.61
C ASP A 42 13.43 -2.73 7.59
N GLU A 43 13.94 -2.28 8.75
CA GLU A 43 15.32 -1.78 8.90
C GLU A 43 16.36 -2.91 8.87
N ALA A 44 15.95 -4.15 9.12
CA ALA A 44 16.81 -5.33 9.03
C ALA A 44 16.96 -5.83 7.57
N GLY A 45 16.14 -5.31 6.65
CA GLY A 45 16.15 -5.67 5.24
C GLY A 45 15.24 -6.85 4.91
N ASN A 46 14.34 -7.25 5.81
CA ASN A 46 13.31 -8.23 5.50
C ASN A 46 12.28 -7.59 4.60
N GLU A 47 11.85 -8.31 3.55
CA GLU A 47 10.94 -7.78 2.55
C GLU A 47 9.71 -8.68 2.37
N LEU A 48 8.55 -8.07 2.15
CA LEU A 48 7.31 -8.75 1.81
C LEU A 48 6.64 -8.13 0.60
N GLU A 49 6.22 -8.99 -0.33
CA GLU A 49 5.40 -8.58 -1.46
C GLU A 49 3.92 -8.49 -1.05
N SER A 50 3.22 -7.50 -1.59
CA SER A 50 1.79 -7.33 -1.38
C SER A 50 1.02 -8.52 -1.95
N SER A 51 0.12 -9.09 -1.14
CA SER A 51 -0.77 -10.18 -1.60
C SER A 51 -2.05 -9.63 -2.24
N LEU A 52 -2.51 -8.46 -1.79
CA LEU A 52 -3.71 -7.81 -2.33
C LEU A 52 -3.46 -6.32 -2.49
N VAL A 53 -3.83 -5.78 -3.66
CA VAL A 53 -3.86 -4.35 -3.94
C VAL A 53 -5.25 -4.04 -4.47
N GLN A 54 -5.99 -3.21 -3.76
CA GLN A 54 -7.32 -2.78 -4.16
C GLN A 54 -7.38 -1.26 -4.25
N ALA A 55 -7.68 -0.75 -5.43
CA ALA A 55 -7.98 0.66 -5.61
C ALA A 55 -9.48 0.90 -5.51
N SER A 56 -9.89 1.88 -4.70
CA SER A 56 -11.27 2.33 -4.71
C SER A 56 -11.52 3.25 -5.92
N SER A 57 -12.62 3.02 -6.63
CA SER A 57 -13.16 3.95 -7.61
C SER A 57 -14.46 4.52 -7.06
N GLY A 58 -14.49 5.82 -6.78
CA GLY A 58 -15.61 6.48 -6.11
C GLY A 58 -15.28 7.93 -5.76
N PRO A 59 -16.21 8.70 -5.16
CA PRO A 59 -16.03 10.14 -4.89
C PRO A 59 -14.83 10.47 -4.00
N LEU A 60 -14.29 9.48 -3.29
CA LEU A 60 -13.05 9.54 -2.51
C LEU A 60 -11.83 9.05 -3.32
N PHE A 61 -11.77 9.44 -4.60
CA PHE A 61 -10.71 9.08 -5.56
C PHE A 61 -9.31 9.09 -4.93
N GLY A 62 -8.45 8.16 -5.39
CA GLY A 62 -7.04 8.13 -5.01
C GLY A 62 -6.70 7.18 -3.86
N ILE A 63 -7.65 6.45 -3.26
CA ILE A 63 -7.33 5.52 -2.16
C ILE A 63 -6.95 4.15 -2.71
N VAL A 64 -5.80 3.65 -2.27
CA VAL A 64 -5.30 2.29 -2.53
C VAL A 64 -5.08 1.59 -1.19
N ASP A 65 -5.74 0.46 -1.04
CA ASP A 65 -5.59 -0.46 0.09
C ASP A 65 -4.64 -1.59 -0.33
N ILE A 66 -3.60 -1.82 0.46
CA ILE A 66 -2.53 -2.77 0.20
C ILE A 66 -2.43 -3.71 1.40
N ALA A 67 -2.45 -5.02 1.18
CA ALA A 67 -2.35 -6.01 2.26
C ALA A 67 -1.12 -6.91 2.12
N PHE A 68 -0.44 -7.14 3.24
CA PHE A 68 0.72 -8.01 3.38
C PHE A 68 0.44 -9.06 4.46
N PRO A 69 0.70 -10.35 4.21
CA PRO A 69 0.60 -11.38 5.24
C PRO A 69 1.76 -11.21 6.24
N THR A 70 1.46 -11.13 7.53
CA THR A 70 2.48 -10.96 8.59
C THR A 70 2.96 -12.28 9.17
N GLU A 71 2.67 -13.41 8.52
CA GLU A 71 3.16 -14.73 8.92
C GLU A 71 4.69 -14.89 8.77
N THR A 72 5.36 -13.83 8.30
CA THR A 72 6.81 -13.76 8.03
C THR A 72 7.47 -12.74 8.96
N GLU A 73 8.78 -12.90 9.18
CA GLU A 73 9.60 -12.08 10.10
C GLU A 73 9.79 -10.62 9.62
N LEU A 74 8.72 -9.83 9.56
CA LEU A 74 8.82 -8.38 9.35
C LEU A 74 8.79 -7.69 10.72
N ASP A 75 9.79 -6.86 11.04
CA ASP A 75 9.76 -6.06 12.27
C ASP A 75 8.80 -4.86 12.11
N LEU A 76 7.59 -5.03 12.63
CA LEU A 76 6.52 -4.03 12.59
C LEU A 76 6.72 -2.87 13.58
N LEU A 77 7.66 -2.98 14.51
CA LEU A 77 7.93 -1.93 15.52
C LEU A 77 8.94 -0.89 15.00
N GLY A 78 9.71 -1.24 13.97
CA GLY A 78 10.69 -0.37 13.33
C GLY A 78 10.09 0.62 12.31
N THR A 79 10.97 1.32 11.60
CA THR A 79 10.58 2.09 10.41
C THR A 79 10.35 1.13 9.25
N LEU A 80 9.16 1.19 8.66
CA LEU A 80 8.80 0.41 7.49
C LEU A 80 8.91 1.25 6.23
N ALA A 81 9.39 0.67 5.14
CA ALA A 81 9.45 1.29 3.83
C ALA A 81 8.54 0.55 2.85
N LEU A 82 7.49 1.22 2.37
CA LEU A 82 6.61 0.73 1.31
C LEU A 82 7.11 1.27 -0.03
N ARG A 83 7.39 0.37 -0.97
CA ARG A 83 7.93 0.68 -2.30
C ARG A 83 7.09 0.03 -3.39
N SER A 84 7.11 0.66 -4.56
CA SER A 84 6.50 0.20 -5.80
C SER A 84 7.34 0.72 -6.96
N ALA A 85 6.90 0.54 -8.21
CA ALA A 85 7.64 1.03 -9.36
C ALA A 85 7.66 2.58 -9.42
N SER A 86 6.60 3.23 -8.94
CA SER A 86 6.43 4.68 -9.04
C SER A 86 6.41 5.43 -7.70
N ALA A 87 6.31 4.71 -6.57
CA ALA A 87 6.22 5.33 -5.25
C ALA A 87 7.10 4.65 -4.21
N SER A 88 7.63 5.46 -3.29
CA SER A 88 8.36 5.03 -2.09
C SER A 88 7.97 5.90 -0.91
N VAL A 89 7.61 5.27 0.21
CA VAL A 89 7.26 5.96 1.46
C VAL A 89 7.79 5.20 2.67
N SER A 90 8.29 5.94 3.66
CA SER A 90 8.72 5.37 4.93
C SER A 90 7.83 5.87 6.06
N PHE A 91 7.41 4.97 6.95
CA PHE A 91 6.50 5.29 8.04
C PHE A 91 6.74 4.37 9.25
N ARG A 92 6.10 4.70 10.38
CA ARG A 92 6.06 3.87 11.58
C ARG A 92 4.60 3.61 11.96
N LEU A 93 4.31 2.46 12.52
CA LEU A 93 3.00 2.17 13.07
C LEU A 93 2.84 2.93 14.40
N SER A 94 1.83 3.79 14.50
CA SER A 94 1.45 4.40 15.78
C SER A 94 0.67 3.38 16.60
N GLN A 95 1.17 3.05 17.79
CA GLN A 95 0.46 2.22 18.77
C GLN A 95 -0.75 2.95 19.38
#